data_AF-A0AB36S8N9-F1
#
_entry.id   AF-A0AB36S8N9-F1
#
_cell.length_a   1.000
_cell.length_b   1.000
_cell.length_c   1.000
_cell.angle_alpha   90.00
_cell.angle_beta   90.00
_cell.angle_gamma   90.00
#
_symmetry.space_group_name_H-M   'P 1'
#
loop_
_entity.id
_entity.type
_entity.pdbx_description
1 polymer ?
#
loop_
_entity_poly.entity_id
_entity_poly.type
_entity_poly.pdbx_seq_one_letter_code
_entity_poly.pdbx_strand_id
1 'polypeptide(L)' 'MSRKTSVKISGDLEKIIKSEANKILKKGVDYTCPSCGKKIKISNGKNKCKYCGAEIDFKGKV' A
#
# COMPACT_ATOMS: atom_id res chain seq x y z
N MET A 1 46.26 8.96 -2.30
CA MET A 1 45.37 9.54 -1.27
C MET A 1 43.93 9.21 -1.63
N SER A 2 43.40 8.10 -1.10
CA SER A 2 42.12 7.52 -1.53
C SER A 2 40.94 8.30 -0.94
N ARG A 3 40.15 8.96 -1.81
CA ARG A 3 38.91 9.66 -1.42
C ARG A 3 37.86 8.64 -1.01
N LYS A 4 37.82 8.28 0.28
CA LYS A 4 36.66 7.60 0.88
C LYS A 4 35.57 8.65 1.07
N THR A 5 34.78 8.91 0.03
CA THR A 5 33.52 9.65 0.18
C THR A 5 32.55 8.74 0.91
N SER A 6 32.45 8.90 2.23
CA SER A 6 31.42 8.29 3.07
C SER A 6 30.06 8.89 2.70
N VAL A 7 29.45 8.39 1.62
CA VAL A 7 28.07 8.72 1.27
C VAL A 7 27.20 8.13 2.39
N LYS A 8 26.55 9.00 3.17
CA LYS A 8 25.59 8.62 4.22
C LYS A 8 24.28 8.17 3.56
N ILE A 9 24.29 7.02 2.88
CA ILE A 9 23.15 6.49 2.10
C ILE A 9 22.00 6.03 3.01
N SER A 10 22.29 5.80 4.29
CA SER A 10 21.38 5.12 5.22
C SER A 10 20.10 5.90 5.54
N GLY A 11 20.16 7.22 5.69
CA GLY A 11 19.01 8.01 6.18
C GLY A 11 17.99 8.40 5.12
N ASP A 12 18.44 8.63 3.88
CA ASP A 12 17.57 9.10 2.81
C ASP A 12 16.72 7.97 2.22
N LEU A 13 17.26 6.75 2.18
CA LEU A 13 16.56 5.57 1.65
C LEU A 13 15.34 5.20 2.50
N GLU A 14 15.47 5.24 3.83
CA GLU A 14 14.35 4.94 4.76
C GLU A 14 13.18 5.91 4.57
N LYS A 15 13.49 7.19 4.33
CA LYS A 15 12.49 8.25 4.17
C LYS A 15 11.71 8.09 2.86
N ILE A 16 12.39 7.69 1.79
CA ILE A 16 11.78 7.43 0.49
C ILE A 16 10.85 6.21 0.57
N ILE A 17 11.31 5.09 1.18
CA ILE A 17 10.50 3.87 1.32
C ILE A 17 9.24 4.13 2.16
N LYS A 18 9.36 4.84 3.30
CA LYS A 18 8.19 5.18 4.14
C LYS A 18 7.17 6.05 3.42
N SER A 19 7.63 6.99 2.61
CA SER A 19 6.77 7.89 1.82
C SER A 19 6.00 7.12 0.74
N GLU A 20 6.71 6.25 0.00
CA GLU A 20 6.13 5.43 -1.06
C GLU A 20 5.12 4.42 -0.50
N ALA A 21 5.48 3.72 0.59
CA ALA A 21 4.60 2.79 1.28
C ALA A 21 3.31 3.47 1.77
N ASN A 22 3.39 4.67 2.36
CA ASN A 22 2.21 5.45 2.75
C ASN A 22 1.33 5.83 1.55
N LYS A 23 1.95 6.19 0.42
CA LYS A 23 1.22 6.51 -0.81
C LYS A 23 0.45 5.30 -1.32
N ILE A 24 1.08 4.13 -1.36
CA ILE A 24 0.47 2.88 -1.83
C ILE A 24 -0.69 2.49 -0.91
N LEU A 25 -0.49 2.55 0.40
CA LEU A 25 -1.52 2.27 1.40
C LEU A 25 -2.71 3.24 1.30
N LYS A 26 -2.47 4.51 0.97
CA LYS A 26 -3.54 5.52 0.79
C LYS A 26 -4.26 5.46 -0.55
N LYS A 27 -3.64 4.92 -1.60
CA LYS A 27 -4.20 4.97 -2.96
C LYS A 27 -5.37 4.01 -3.18
N GLY A 28 -5.55 3.06 -2.25
CA GLY A 28 -6.49 1.96 -2.39
C GLY A 28 -6.03 1.00 -3.49
N VAL A 29 -6.28 -0.28 -3.31
CA VAL A 29 -6.01 -1.30 -4.31
C VAL A 29 -7.28 -1.64 -5.05
N ASP A 30 -7.16 -1.80 -6.37
CA ASP A 30 -8.24 -2.35 -7.19
C ASP A 30 -8.39 -3.84 -6.86
N TYR A 31 -9.47 -4.17 -6.17
CA TYR A 31 -9.79 -5.52 -5.74
C TYR A 31 -11.10 -5.99 -6.37
N THR A 32 -11.11 -7.21 -6.85
CA THR A 32 -12.33 -7.82 -7.39
C THR A 32 -13.08 -8.47 -6.25
N CYS A 33 -14.29 -7.99 -5.96
CA CYS A 33 -15.13 -8.55 -4.90
C CYS A 33 -15.51 -10.01 -5.25
N PRO A 34 -15.15 -11.01 -4.43
CA PRO A 34 -15.45 -12.42 -4.72
C PRO A 34 -16.95 -12.74 -4.65
N SER A 35 -17.75 -11.94 -3.91
CA SER A 35 -19.19 -12.16 -3.78
C SER A 35 -19.99 -11.69 -5.00
N CYS A 36 -19.50 -10.73 -5.78
CA CYS A 36 -20.26 -10.19 -6.92
C CYS A 36 -19.47 -10.05 -8.22
N GLY A 37 -18.16 -10.34 -8.22
CA GLY A 37 -17.30 -10.23 -9.39
C GLY A 37 -16.99 -8.81 -9.85
N LYS A 38 -17.45 -7.77 -9.13
CA LYS A 38 -17.18 -6.37 -9.48
C LYS A 38 -15.86 -5.88 -8.92
N LYS A 39 -15.14 -5.10 -9.72
CA LYS A 39 -13.94 -4.37 -9.28
C LYS A 39 -14.34 -3.20 -8.39
N ILE A 40 -13.75 -3.14 -7.22
CA ILE A 40 -13.93 -2.08 -6.23
C ILE A 40 -12.56 -1.61 -5.77
N LYS A 41 -12.43 -0.32 -5.45
CA LYS A 41 -11.27 0.17 -4.71
C LYS A 41 -11.47 -0.09 -3.23
N ILE A 42 -10.57 -0.85 -2.65
CA ILE A 42 -10.54 -1.08 -1.21
C ILE A 42 -9.25 -0.55 -0.61
N SER A 43 -9.34 -0.09 0.63
CA SER A 43 -8.22 0.40 1.40
C SER A 43 -7.78 -0.68 2.39
N ASN A 44 -6.63 -0.47 3.02
CA ASN A 44 -6.16 -1.38 4.06
C ASN A 44 -7.13 -1.35 5.27
N GLY A 45 -7.69 -2.50 5.64
CA GLY A 45 -8.65 -2.66 6.73
C GLY A 45 -10.03 -3.15 6.27
N LYS A 46 -11.07 -2.73 7.00
CA LYS A 46 -12.45 -3.14 6.73
C LYS A 46 -13.04 -2.32 5.60
N ASN A 47 -13.27 -2.97 4.47
CA ASN A 47 -13.98 -2.41 3.34
C ASN A 47 -15.33 -3.08 3.16
N LYS A 48 -16.32 -2.32 2.72
CA LYS A 48 -17.63 -2.85 2.34
C LYS A 48 -17.82 -2.68 0.84
N CYS A 49 -18.16 -3.77 0.15
CA CYS A 49 -18.48 -3.71 -1.26
C CYS A 49 -19.76 -2.88 -1.45
N LYS A 50 -19.66 -1.76 -2.17
CA LYS A 50 -20.81 -0.89 -2.47
C LYS A 50 -21.87 -1.55 -3.37
N TYR A 51 -21.53 -2.65 -4.04
CA TYR A 51 -22.41 -3.30 -5.00
C TYR A 51 -23.25 -4.42 -4.40
N CYS A 52 -22.66 -5.26 -3.56
CA CYS A 52 -23.36 -6.39 -2.94
C CYS A 52 -23.50 -6.27 -1.42
N GLY A 53 -22.84 -5.31 -0.79
CA GLY A 53 -22.84 -5.15 0.66
C GLY A 53 -21.92 -6.11 1.41
N ALA A 54 -21.17 -6.98 0.72
CA ALA A 54 -20.22 -7.90 1.34
C ALA A 54 -19.12 -7.13 2.09
N GLU A 55 -18.82 -7.60 3.30
CA GLU A 55 -17.69 -7.12 4.09
C GLU A 55 -16.41 -7.80 3.64
N ILE A 56 -15.38 -7.00 3.35
CA ILE A 56 -14.08 -7.41 2.84
C ILE A 56 -13.06 -6.85 3.82
N ASP A 57 -12.50 -7.72 4.64
CA ASP A 57 -11.34 -7.37 5.46
C ASP A 57 -10.08 -7.53 4.61
N PHE A 58 -9.64 -6.43 3.99
CA PHE A 58 -8.40 -6.44 3.23
C PHE A 58 -7.27 -6.04 4.15
N LYS A 59 -6.76 -7.05 4.84
CA LYS A 59 -5.56 -6.94 5.65
C LYS A 59 -4.36 -7.11 4.72
N GLY A 60 -3.94 -6.02 4.10
CA GLY A 60 -2.70 -5.95 3.34
C GLY A 60 -1.53 -6.23 4.27
N LYS A 61 -1.22 -7.51 4.49
CA LYS A 61 0.07 -7.92 5.04
C LYS A 61 1.09 -7.69 3.93
N VAL A 62 1.83 -6.59 4.06
CA VAL A 62 3.16 -6.44 3.46
C VAL A 62 4.15 -7.31 4.22
#